data_AF-A0A8D2ZYU4-F1
#
_entry.id   AF-A0A8D2ZYU4-F1
#
_cell.length_a   1.000
_cell.length_b   1.000
_cell.length_c   1.000
_cell.angle_alpha   90.00
_cell.angle_beta   90.00
_cell.angle_gamma   90.00
#
_symmetry.space_group_name_H-M   'P 1'
#
loop_
_entity.id
_entity.type
_entity.pdbx_description
1 polymer ?
#
loop_
_entity_poly.entity_id
_entity_poly.type
_entity_poly.pdbx_seq_one_letter_code
_entity_poly.pdbx_strand_id
1 'polypeptide(L)'
;LRYASTAAAVRPPAAEVRNQRNAVFAREQARQRALYPRVEKIEVSVRGPGLDGTLLIMNRGMSTPLSCARHLTEHHVTNSALALVDGELWPLHQPLTNSCSLTLLTFKDSDPTMVNQAYWRSCAAMLGQVLEAAFKDNYTVELLSPPEVPVTLGAFCCDVALDPQLDSWTPSEETLRSLTRGALQLIHQDLPWEPLEVVPSVALEVFSHSRFKQEEVEQKAAQNPKGTVMLYRCGDHVLLSGGPLVARTGLCSQFEVTALHSLGQGPWGLHRRAQGVSLPLQLPAHHMVWRKLRQRAEKLVRTTNVHLTHSSHSSDIKAEAHRRRRSC
;
A
#
# COMPACT_ATOMS: atom_id res chain seq x y z
N LEU A 1 -43.55 24.46 -18.76
CA LEU A 1 -42.47 23.44 -18.77
C LEU A 1 -41.26 24.03 -18.05
N ARG A 2 -41.12 23.75 -16.75
CA ARG A 2 -39.99 24.23 -15.93
C ARG A 2 -38.79 23.35 -16.24
N TYR A 3 -37.76 23.93 -16.84
CA TYR A 3 -36.44 23.30 -17.00
C TYR A 3 -35.83 23.10 -15.61
N ALA A 4 -35.79 21.85 -15.15
CA ALA A 4 -34.94 21.45 -14.05
C ALA A 4 -33.51 21.35 -14.59
N SER A 5 -32.70 22.38 -14.33
CA SER A 5 -31.24 22.27 -14.42
C SER A 5 -30.81 21.28 -13.33
N THR A 6 -30.53 20.05 -13.73
CA THR A 6 -29.76 19.12 -12.90
C THR A 6 -28.38 19.75 -12.74
N ALA A 7 -28.15 20.40 -11.59
CA ALA A 7 -26.83 20.82 -11.19
C ALA A 7 -25.93 19.58 -11.23
N ALA A 8 -25.00 19.53 -12.19
CA ALA A 8 -23.92 18.57 -12.18
C ALA A 8 -23.24 18.71 -10.81
N ALA A 9 -23.26 17.66 -10.00
CA ALA A 9 -22.66 17.66 -8.68
C ALA A 9 -21.22 18.15 -8.82
N VAL A 10 -20.93 19.35 -8.29
CA VAL A 10 -19.60 19.95 -8.37
C VAL A 10 -18.65 19.03 -7.61
N ARG A 11 -17.75 18.38 -8.36
CA ARG A 11 -16.76 17.49 -7.79
C ARG A 11 -15.81 18.30 -6.90
N PRO A 12 -15.55 17.87 -5.66
CA PRO A 12 -14.61 18.58 -4.79
C PRO A 12 -13.20 18.54 -5.43
N PRO A 13 -12.45 19.64 -5.40
CA PRO A 13 -11.06 19.67 -5.84
C PRO A 13 -10.22 18.59 -5.14
N ALA A 14 -9.21 18.05 -5.83
CA ALA A 14 -8.34 17.00 -5.29
C ALA A 14 -7.69 17.39 -3.95
N ALA A 15 -7.33 18.66 -3.79
CA ALA A 15 -6.78 19.19 -2.54
C ALA A 15 -7.79 19.14 -1.37
N GLU A 16 -9.06 19.43 -1.63
CA GLU A 16 -10.11 19.38 -0.60
C GLU A 16 -10.33 17.93 -0.14
N VAL A 17 -10.36 16.99 -1.09
CA VAL A 17 -10.44 15.55 -0.80
C VAL A 17 -9.24 15.09 0.05
N ARG A 18 -8.01 15.51 -0.29
CA ARG A 18 -6.82 15.19 0.52
C ARG A 18 -6.92 15.76 1.92
N ASN A 19 -7.35 17.01 2.07
CA ASN A 19 -7.52 17.65 3.37
C ASN A 19 -8.57 16.94 4.23
N GLN A 20 -9.71 16.56 3.65
CA GLN A 20 -10.74 15.78 4.33
C GLN A 20 -10.18 14.44 4.82
N ARG A 21 -9.51 13.66 3.94
CA ARG A 21 -8.90 12.37 4.30
C ARG A 21 -7.95 12.53 5.50
N ASN A 22 -7.08 13.54 5.47
CA ASN A 22 -6.14 13.82 6.56
C ASN A 22 -6.84 14.24 7.86
N ALA A 23 -7.91 15.04 7.77
CA ALA A 23 -8.67 15.47 8.94
C ALA A 23 -9.33 14.28 9.64
N VAL A 24 -9.94 13.36 8.88
CA VAL A 24 -10.54 12.14 9.43
C VAL A 24 -9.47 11.25 10.06
N PHE A 25 -8.34 11.05 9.36
CA PHE A 25 -7.21 10.26 9.89
C PHE A 25 -6.65 10.85 11.19
N ALA A 26 -6.41 12.16 11.23
CA ALA A 26 -5.88 12.84 12.41
C ALA A 26 -6.85 12.80 13.59
N ARG A 27 -8.15 12.95 13.34
CA ARG A 27 -9.20 12.84 14.35
C ARG A 27 -9.25 11.45 14.97
N GLU A 28 -9.21 10.40 14.14
CA GLU A 28 -9.20 9.01 14.63
C GLU A 28 -7.89 8.67 15.35
N GLN A 29 -6.74 9.11 14.83
CA GLN A 29 -5.45 8.95 15.50
C GLN A 29 -5.44 9.63 16.88
N ALA A 30 -6.03 10.83 17.01
CA ALA A 30 -6.19 11.51 18.29
C ALA A 30 -7.12 10.76 19.24
N ARG A 31 -8.24 10.23 18.73
CA ARG A 31 -9.17 9.40 19.51
C ARG A 31 -8.48 8.15 20.06
N GLN A 32 -7.69 7.44 19.25
CA GLN A 32 -6.95 6.25 19.67
C GLN A 32 -5.87 6.57 20.70
N ARG A 33 -5.16 7.69 20.54
CA ARG A 33 -4.19 8.16 21.55
C ARG A 33 -4.86 8.50 22.87
N ALA A 34 -6.06 9.08 22.83
CA ALA A 34 -6.82 9.43 24.04
C ALA A 34 -7.29 8.20 24.84
N LEU A 35 -7.26 6.99 24.27
CA LEU A 35 -7.54 5.74 25.01
C LEU A 35 -6.45 5.39 26.03
N TYR A 36 -5.26 6.01 25.91
CA TYR A 36 -4.13 5.82 26.82
C TYR A 36 -3.80 7.11 27.56
N PRO A 37 -4.70 7.62 28.44
CA PRO A 37 -4.49 8.91 29.11
C PRO A 37 -3.39 8.87 30.18
N ARG A 38 -3.05 7.69 30.68
CA ARG A 38 -1.99 7.46 31.67
C ARG A 38 -0.88 6.62 31.06
N VAL A 39 0.36 6.96 31.42
CA VAL A 39 1.54 6.22 30.95
C VAL A 39 1.62 4.90 31.71
N GLU A 40 1.21 3.81 31.05
CA GLU A 40 1.48 2.45 31.51
C GLU A 40 2.78 1.93 30.91
N LYS A 41 3.55 1.18 31.69
CA LYS A 41 4.81 0.58 31.23
C LYS A 41 4.57 -0.84 30.72
N ILE A 42 5.23 -1.18 29.62
CA ILE A 42 5.27 -2.52 29.04
C ILE A 42 6.71 -2.99 28.93
N GLU A 43 6.89 -4.30 29.03
CA GLU A 43 8.18 -4.96 28.89
C GLU A 43 8.31 -5.51 27.47
N VAL A 44 9.35 -5.08 26.76
CA VAL A 44 9.63 -5.51 25.39
C VAL A 44 10.93 -6.31 25.40
N SER A 45 10.83 -7.62 25.17
CA SER A 45 11.99 -8.50 25.03
C SER A 45 12.46 -8.49 23.58
N VAL A 46 13.65 -7.94 23.33
CA VAL A 46 14.22 -7.90 21.98
C VAL A 46 14.91 -9.22 21.66
N ARG A 47 14.63 -9.76 20.48
CA ARG A 47 15.26 -10.98 19.95
C ARG A 47 16.04 -10.64 18.68
N GLY A 48 17.19 -11.28 18.51
CA GLY A 48 18.02 -11.09 17.32
C GLY A 48 19.50 -11.36 17.57
N PRO A 49 20.31 -11.38 16.50
CA PRO A 49 21.74 -11.68 16.61
C PRO A 49 22.45 -10.73 17.58
N GLY A 50 22.91 -11.27 18.72
CA GLY A 50 23.59 -10.49 19.75
C GLY A 50 22.69 -9.56 20.58
N LEU A 51 21.36 -9.66 20.43
CA LEU A 51 20.37 -8.89 21.17
C LEU A 51 19.57 -9.75 22.17
N ASP A 52 19.71 -11.07 22.10
CA ASP A 52 18.98 -12.00 22.95
C ASP A 52 19.24 -11.72 24.43
N GLY A 53 18.16 -11.55 25.20
CA GLY A 53 18.21 -11.17 26.61
C GLY A 53 18.07 -9.66 26.87
N THR A 54 18.00 -8.82 25.82
CA THR A 54 17.75 -7.39 25.98
C THR A 54 16.30 -7.13 26.35
N LEU A 55 16.07 -6.46 27.49
CA LEU A 55 14.75 -6.05 27.95
C LEU A 55 14.63 -4.53 27.92
N LEU A 56 13.59 -4.02 27.26
CA LEU A 56 13.29 -2.60 27.17
C LEU A 56 11.97 -2.29 27.88
N ILE A 57 11.96 -1.26 28.72
CA ILE A 57 10.76 -0.77 29.40
C ILE A 57 10.19 0.39 28.59
N MET A 58 9.07 0.15 27.91
CA MET A 58 8.46 1.08 26.96
C MET A 58 7.08 1.54 27.45
N ASN A 59 6.48 2.51 26.77
CA ASN A 59 5.18 3.05 27.12
C ASN A 59 4.07 2.39 26.28
N ARG A 60 3.06 1.83 26.95
CA ARG A 60 1.89 1.23 26.31
C ARG A 60 1.15 2.25 25.43
N GLY A 61 0.76 1.84 24.23
CA GLY A 61 -0.05 2.64 23.31
C GLY A 61 0.67 3.88 22.74
N MET A 62 1.95 4.08 23.05
CA MET A 62 2.74 5.23 22.60
C MET A 62 4.06 4.82 21.98
N SER A 63 4.81 3.94 22.63
CA SER A 63 6.09 3.47 22.12
C SER A 63 5.88 2.53 20.95
N THR A 64 6.73 2.66 19.93
CA THR A 64 6.68 1.87 18.70
C THR A 64 7.93 0.98 18.59
N PRO A 65 7.96 -0.05 17.72
CA PRO A 65 9.19 -0.77 17.44
C PRO A 65 10.35 0.12 17.00
N LEU A 66 10.08 1.21 16.25
CA LEU A 66 11.10 2.20 15.92
C LEU A 66 11.68 2.89 17.17
N SER A 67 10.84 3.13 18.18
CA SER A 67 11.29 3.68 19.47
C SER A 67 12.22 2.68 20.17
N CYS A 68 11.90 1.39 20.14
CA CYS A 68 12.79 0.34 20.64
C CYS A 68 14.12 0.31 19.87
N ALA A 69 14.09 0.39 18.54
CA ALA A 69 15.29 0.43 17.71
C ALA A 69 16.23 1.61 18.07
N ARG A 70 15.66 2.77 18.43
CA ARG A 70 16.42 3.95 18.91
C ARG A 70 17.15 3.71 20.22
N HIS A 71 16.66 2.81 21.08
CA HIS A 71 17.36 2.42 22.31
C HIS A 71 18.53 1.46 22.07
N LEU A 72 18.57 0.81 20.89
CA LEU A 72 19.62 -0.14 20.54
C LEU A 72 20.81 0.58 19.88
N THR A 73 20.71 0.85 18.57
CA THR A 73 21.75 1.55 17.82
C THR A 73 21.15 2.27 16.61
N GLU A 74 21.87 3.26 16.08
CA GLU A 74 21.50 3.94 14.83
C GLU A 74 21.37 2.97 13.64
N HIS A 75 22.17 1.89 13.63
CA HIS A 75 22.08 0.85 12.61
C HIS A 75 20.68 0.21 12.55
N HIS A 76 20.06 -0.04 13.70
CA HIS A 76 18.71 -0.60 13.75
C HIS A 76 17.68 0.41 13.25
N VAL A 77 17.79 1.68 13.64
CA VAL A 77 16.89 2.75 13.17
C VAL A 77 16.94 2.90 11.65
N THR A 78 18.15 2.83 11.07
CA THR A 78 18.36 3.07 9.64
C THR A 78 18.01 1.87 8.78
N ASN A 79 18.26 0.63 9.24
CA ASN A 79 18.14 -0.58 8.42
C ASN A 79 16.91 -1.45 8.70
N SER A 80 16.22 -1.26 9.82
CA SER A 80 14.97 -1.97 10.06
C SER A 80 13.88 -1.50 9.09
N ALA A 81 13.30 -2.44 8.37
CA ALA A 81 12.19 -2.18 7.44
C ALA A 81 10.84 -2.49 8.09
N LEU A 82 10.79 -3.54 8.92
CA LEU A 82 9.60 -4.06 9.59
C LEU A 82 9.98 -4.63 10.96
N ALA A 83 8.98 -5.00 11.76
CA ALA A 83 9.16 -5.78 12.97
C ALA A 83 8.29 -7.04 12.97
N LEU A 84 8.68 -8.03 13.77
CA LEU A 84 7.80 -9.06 14.28
C LEU A 84 7.53 -8.78 15.74
N VAL A 85 6.26 -8.73 16.10
CA VAL A 85 5.78 -8.60 17.48
C VAL A 85 5.05 -9.90 17.81
N ASP A 86 5.61 -10.70 18.71
CA ASP A 86 5.09 -12.03 19.06
C ASP A 86 4.89 -12.97 17.85
N GLY A 87 5.75 -12.83 16.84
CA GLY A 87 5.69 -13.59 15.59
C GLY A 87 4.76 -13.01 14.53
N GLU A 88 3.98 -11.97 14.84
CA GLU A 88 3.11 -11.28 13.87
C GLU A 88 3.84 -10.11 13.22
N LEU A 89 3.61 -9.89 11.91
CA LEU A 89 4.17 -8.74 11.20
C LEU A 89 3.61 -7.43 11.73
N TRP A 90 4.52 -6.51 12.08
CA TRP A 90 4.19 -5.25 12.70
C TRP A 90 4.91 -4.08 12.02
N PRO A 91 4.19 -3.03 11.58
CA PRO A 91 4.79 -1.81 11.07
C PRO A 91 5.61 -1.08 12.15
N LEU A 92 6.78 -0.52 11.80
CA LEU A 92 7.67 0.10 12.80
C LEU A 92 7.09 1.34 13.49
N HIS A 93 6.13 2.02 12.87
CA HIS A 93 5.45 3.19 13.41
C HIS A 93 4.16 2.85 14.17
N GLN A 94 3.75 1.58 14.23
CA GLN A 94 2.55 1.16 14.95
C GLN A 94 2.84 1.04 16.46
N PRO A 95 2.07 1.69 17.35
CA PRO A 95 2.28 1.61 18.80
C PRO A 95 2.10 0.21 19.37
N LEU A 96 2.96 -0.16 20.32
CA LEU A 96 2.88 -1.44 21.04
C LEU A 96 1.83 -1.36 22.14
N THR A 97 0.94 -2.34 22.21
CA THR A 97 -0.20 -2.35 23.13
C THR A 97 -0.01 -3.23 24.35
N ASN A 98 0.88 -4.22 24.32
CA ASN A 98 1.12 -5.14 25.42
C ASN A 98 2.62 -5.44 25.54
N SER A 99 3.04 -6.06 26.65
CA SER A 99 4.37 -6.65 26.76
C SER A 99 4.53 -7.75 25.72
N CYS A 100 5.65 -7.74 24.99
CA CYS A 100 5.81 -8.54 23.78
C CYS A 100 7.28 -8.90 23.51
N SER A 101 7.48 -9.90 22.68
CA SER A 101 8.76 -10.19 22.03
C SER A 101 8.87 -9.41 20.72
N LEU A 102 10.00 -8.73 20.51
CA LEU A 102 10.26 -7.88 19.36
C LEU A 102 11.47 -8.38 18.57
N THR A 103 11.28 -8.68 17.29
CA THR A 103 12.36 -8.93 16.34
C THR A 103 12.34 -7.86 15.25
N LEU A 104 13.46 -7.19 15.02
CA LEU A 104 13.57 -6.22 13.94
C LEU A 104 13.99 -6.93 12.65
N LEU A 105 13.24 -6.69 11.55
CA LEU A 105 13.49 -7.32 10.26
C LEU A 105 14.22 -6.38 9.30
N THR A 106 15.17 -6.93 8.55
CA THR A 106 16.00 -6.20 7.58
C THR A 106 16.00 -6.87 6.21
N PHE A 107 16.46 -6.14 5.18
CA PHE A 107 16.62 -6.70 3.83
C PHE A 107 17.72 -7.77 3.72
N LYS A 108 18.58 -7.90 4.73
CA LYS A 108 19.74 -8.81 4.74
C LYS A 108 19.53 -10.03 5.63
N ASP A 109 18.32 -10.22 6.13
CA ASP A 109 17.96 -11.41 6.90
C ASP A 109 18.03 -12.67 6.02
N SER A 110 18.16 -13.84 6.65
CA SER A 110 18.23 -15.13 5.94
C SER A 110 16.97 -15.43 5.13
N ASP A 111 15.80 -15.06 5.66
CA ASP A 111 14.52 -15.07 4.94
C ASP A 111 13.92 -13.66 4.88
N PRO A 112 14.23 -12.87 3.83
CA PRO A 112 13.71 -11.52 3.67
C PRO A 112 12.34 -11.50 2.94
N THR A 113 11.66 -12.64 2.78
CA THR A 113 10.44 -12.74 1.95
C THR A 113 9.36 -11.74 2.36
N MET A 114 9.08 -11.63 3.65
CA MET A 114 8.06 -10.72 4.19
C MET A 114 8.45 -9.25 4.01
N VAL A 115 9.73 -8.94 4.23
CA VAL A 115 10.29 -7.58 4.03
C VAL A 115 10.22 -7.19 2.55
N ASN A 116 10.54 -8.11 1.66
CA ASN A 116 10.46 -7.90 0.22
C ASN A 116 9.02 -7.62 -0.21
N GLN A 117 8.04 -8.42 0.24
CA GLN A 117 6.63 -8.16 -0.08
C GLN A 117 6.15 -6.79 0.41
N ALA A 118 6.50 -6.41 1.64
CA ALA A 118 6.19 -5.09 2.19
C ALA A 118 6.86 -3.96 1.40
N TYR A 119 8.09 -4.17 0.94
CA TYR A 119 8.82 -3.22 0.10
C TYR A 119 8.12 -2.99 -1.25
N TRP A 120 7.72 -4.06 -1.97
CA TRP A 120 6.98 -3.91 -3.23
C TRP A 120 5.61 -3.24 -3.02
N ARG A 121 4.90 -3.56 -1.94
CA ARG A 121 3.65 -2.88 -1.57
C ARG A 121 3.88 -1.38 -1.31
N SER A 122 4.98 -1.03 -0.65
CA SER A 122 5.36 0.37 -0.37
C SER A 122 5.74 1.12 -1.65
N CYS A 123 6.45 0.46 -2.57
CA CYS A 123 6.77 1.04 -3.88
C CYS A 123 5.52 1.30 -4.73
N ALA A 124 4.57 0.35 -4.74
CA ALA A 124 3.28 0.52 -5.41
C ALA A 124 2.46 1.66 -4.79
N ALA A 125 2.47 1.79 -3.46
CA ALA A 125 1.82 2.89 -2.75
C ALA A 125 2.40 4.27 -3.12
N MET A 126 3.73 4.41 -3.18
CA MET A 126 4.37 5.64 -3.64
C MET A 126 3.99 5.96 -5.09
N LEU A 127 3.99 4.96 -5.98
CA LEU A 127 3.57 5.15 -7.36
C LEU A 127 2.11 5.63 -7.44
N GLY A 128 1.21 5.07 -6.64
CA GLY A 128 -0.17 5.52 -6.54
C GLY A 128 -0.30 6.97 -6.12
N GLN A 129 0.44 7.38 -5.06
CA GLN A 129 0.47 8.77 -4.60
C GLN A 129 0.97 9.73 -5.70
N VAL A 130 2.02 9.35 -6.43
CA VAL A 130 2.54 10.14 -7.54
C VAL A 130 1.52 10.24 -8.67
N LEU A 131 0.84 9.14 -9.02
CA LEU A 131 -0.18 9.14 -10.07
C LEU A 131 -1.37 10.03 -9.71
N GLU A 132 -1.86 10.00 -8.47
CA GLU A 132 -2.94 10.90 -8.03
C GLU A 132 -2.56 12.39 -8.13
N ALA A 133 -1.28 12.72 -7.96
CA ALA A 133 -0.78 14.10 -8.02
C ALA A 133 -0.30 14.55 -9.42
N ALA A 134 -0.12 13.63 -10.37
CA ALA A 134 0.52 13.92 -11.66
C ALA A 134 -0.42 14.56 -12.69
N PHE A 135 -1.72 14.30 -12.59
CA PHE A 135 -2.71 14.77 -13.58
C PHE A 135 -3.33 16.10 -13.14
N LYS A 136 -3.83 16.87 -14.11
CA LYS A 136 -4.55 18.13 -13.84
C LYS A 136 -5.81 17.84 -13.04
N ASP A 137 -6.21 18.76 -12.17
CA ASP A 137 -7.38 18.64 -11.28
C ASP A 137 -8.71 18.32 -12.01
N ASN A 138 -8.78 18.64 -13.30
CA ASN A 138 -9.95 18.38 -14.14
C ASN A 138 -10.12 16.91 -14.50
N TYR A 139 -9.07 16.09 -14.40
CA TYR A 139 -9.12 14.67 -14.74
C TYR A 139 -9.36 13.82 -13.49
N THR A 140 -10.18 12.78 -13.61
CA THR A 140 -10.29 11.74 -12.58
C THR A 140 -9.09 10.79 -12.64
N VAL A 141 -8.58 10.45 -11.45
CA VAL A 141 -7.60 9.40 -11.26
C VAL A 141 -8.13 8.54 -10.12
N GLU A 142 -8.48 7.31 -10.41
CA GLU A 142 -8.98 6.35 -9.42
C GLU A 142 -8.00 5.20 -9.30
N LEU A 143 -7.32 5.11 -8.16
CA LEU A 143 -6.40 4.02 -7.86
C LEU A 143 -7.20 2.75 -7.56
N LEU A 144 -7.00 1.73 -8.39
CA LEU A 144 -7.63 0.42 -8.20
C LEU A 144 -6.88 -0.37 -7.12
N SER A 145 -7.47 -1.48 -6.67
CA SER A 145 -6.85 -2.36 -5.70
C SER A 145 -5.53 -2.88 -6.27
N PRO A 146 -4.38 -2.59 -5.62
CA PRO A 146 -3.09 -3.02 -6.15
C PRO A 146 -3.03 -4.54 -6.14
N PRO A 147 -2.62 -5.19 -7.24
CA PRO A 147 -2.44 -6.63 -7.25
C PRO A 147 -1.27 -7.00 -6.34
N GLU A 148 -1.41 -8.10 -5.59
CA GLU A 148 -0.24 -8.68 -4.92
C GLU A 148 0.62 -9.38 -5.97
N VAL A 149 1.76 -8.74 -6.29
CA VAL A 149 2.70 -9.22 -7.30
C VAL A 149 3.88 -9.91 -6.60
N PRO A 150 4.17 -11.18 -6.90
CA PRO A 150 5.40 -11.81 -6.45
C PRO A 150 6.62 -11.03 -6.92
N VAL A 151 7.56 -10.80 -6.00
CA VAL A 151 8.83 -10.09 -6.23
C VAL A 151 9.62 -10.67 -7.41
N THR A 152 9.51 -11.98 -7.60
CA THR A 152 10.19 -12.72 -8.66
C THR A 152 9.74 -12.34 -10.07
N LEU A 153 8.59 -11.68 -10.24
CA LEU A 153 8.13 -11.19 -11.54
C LEU A 153 8.93 -9.97 -12.03
N GLY A 154 9.48 -9.18 -11.10
CA GLY A 154 10.46 -8.13 -11.38
C GLY A 154 9.90 -6.72 -11.56
N ALA A 155 8.63 -6.47 -11.26
CA ALA A 155 8.05 -5.12 -11.21
C ALA A 155 6.89 -5.01 -10.20
N PHE A 156 6.70 -3.83 -9.57
CA PHE A 156 5.53 -3.51 -8.77
C PHE A 156 4.51 -2.99 -9.75
N CYS A 157 3.25 -3.21 -9.41
CA CYS A 157 2.15 -2.75 -10.23
C CYS A 157 1.23 -1.86 -9.38
N CYS A 158 0.79 -0.76 -9.96
CA CYS A 158 -0.31 0.04 -9.47
C CYS A 158 -1.35 0.12 -10.59
N ASP A 159 -2.53 -0.43 -10.34
CA ASP A 159 -3.62 -0.40 -11.30
C ASP A 159 -4.42 0.90 -11.10
N VAL A 160 -4.76 1.57 -12.19
CA VAL A 160 -5.40 2.88 -12.19
C VAL A 160 -6.44 2.96 -13.30
N ALA A 161 -7.59 3.54 -12.98
CA ALA A 161 -8.55 4.03 -13.97
C ALA A 161 -8.37 5.54 -14.08
N LEU A 162 -8.22 6.05 -15.31
CA LEU A 162 -8.14 7.48 -15.58
C LEU A 162 -9.46 7.96 -16.18
N ASP A 163 -9.60 9.28 -16.23
CA ASP A 163 -10.72 9.95 -16.89
C ASP A 163 -10.97 9.40 -18.31
N PRO A 164 -12.23 9.16 -18.72
CA PRO A 164 -12.57 8.74 -20.07
C PRO A 164 -12.01 9.65 -21.17
N GLN A 165 -11.82 10.94 -20.89
CA GLN A 165 -11.18 11.87 -21.83
C GLN A 165 -9.73 11.50 -22.16
N LEU A 166 -9.09 10.70 -21.30
CA LEU A 166 -7.73 10.22 -21.47
C LEU A 166 -7.69 8.80 -22.04
N ASP A 167 -8.78 8.17 -22.47
CA ASP A 167 -8.78 6.77 -22.93
C ASP A 167 -7.79 6.48 -24.07
N SER A 168 -7.64 7.39 -25.03
CA SER A 168 -6.66 7.28 -26.12
C SER A 168 -5.24 7.70 -25.74
N TRP A 169 -5.04 8.27 -24.54
CA TRP A 169 -3.74 8.75 -24.10
C TRP A 169 -2.83 7.60 -23.67
N THR A 170 -1.58 7.68 -24.11
CA THR A 170 -0.48 6.81 -23.72
C THR A 170 0.69 7.67 -23.23
N PRO A 171 1.43 7.22 -22.19
CA PRO A 171 2.51 8.03 -21.65
C PRO A 171 3.71 8.03 -22.61
N SER A 172 4.30 9.22 -22.76
CA SER A 172 5.61 9.38 -23.38
C SER A 172 6.72 8.97 -22.41
N GLU A 173 7.95 8.79 -22.92
CA GLU A 173 9.12 8.54 -22.06
C GLU A 173 9.34 9.71 -21.08
N GLU A 174 9.09 10.95 -21.51
CA GLU A 174 9.17 12.14 -20.64
C GLU A 174 8.14 12.12 -19.51
N THR A 175 6.95 11.58 -19.77
CA THR A 175 5.91 11.37 -18.75
C THR A 175 6.42 10.38 -17.71
N LEU A 176 6.95 9.23 -18.13
CA LEU A 176 7.48 8.21 -17.21
C LEU A 176 8.66 8.74 -16.39
N ARG A 177 9.55 9.55 -16.99
CA ARG A 177 10.62 10.25 -16.26
C ARG A 177 10.06 11.24 -15.24
N SER A 178 8.99 11.96 -15.58
CA SER A 178 8.35 12.92 -14.66
C SER A 178 7.70 12.22 -13.48
N LEU A 179 7.01 11.09 -13.69
CA LEU A 179 6.49 10.24 -12.62
C LEU A 179 7.62 9.69 -11.74
N THR A 180 8.70 9.23 -12.35
CA THR A 180 9.90 8.78 -11.63
C THR A 180 10.48 9.90 -10.76
N ARG A 181 10.56 11.14 -11.26
CA ARG A 181 11.01 12.30 -10.48
C ARG A 181 10.09 12.59 -9.29
N GLY A 182 8.77 12.48 -9.47
CA GLY A 182 7.81 12.62 -8.36
C GLY A 182 8.06 11.60 -7.25
N ALA A 183 8.30 10.33 -7.61
CA ALA A 183 8.62 9.30 -6.63
C ALA A 183 9.96 9.56 -5.92
N LEU A 184 10.99 9.97 -6.67
CA LEU A 184 12.29 10.33 -6.09
C LEU A 184 12.21 11.52 -5.13
N GLN A 185 11.30 12.48 -5.36
CA GLN A 185 11.04 13.56 -4.40
C GLN A 185 10.45 13.03 -3.09
N LEU A 186 9.49 12.12 -3.14
CA LEU A 186 8.93 11.48 -1.93
C LEU A 186 9.99 10.67 -1.17
N ILE A 187 10.88 9.99 -1.90
CA ILE A 187 12.01 9.27 -1.32
C ILE A 187 12.97 10.23 -0.60
N HIS A 188 13.30 11.37 -1.23
CA HIS A 188 14.21 12.34 -0.64
C HIS A 188 13.66 13.03 0.60
N GLN A 189 12.34 13.16 0.72
CA GLN A 189 11.68 13.70 1.91
C GLN A 189 11.71 12.73 3.11
N ASP A 190 12.06 11.46 2.89
CA ASP A 190 12.15 10.40 3.91
C ASP A 190 10.93 10.33 4.85
N LEU A 191 9.73 10.34 4.26
CA LEU A 191 8.46 10.39 4.98
C LEU A 191 8.15 9.04 5.64
N PRO A 192 7.63 9.04 6.89
CA PRO A 192 7.20 7.82 7.55
C PRO A 192 5.88 7.30 6.97
N TRP A 193 5.72 5.99 6.94
CA TRP A 193 4.42 5.35 6.73
C TRP A 193 3.72 5.21 8.07
N GLU A 194 2.76 6.09 8.35
CA GLU A 194 2.01 6.08 9.60
C GLU A 194 0.81 5.13 9.51
N PRO A 195 0.83 3.98 10.21
CA PRO A 195 -0.27 3.03 10.23
C PRO A 195 -1.38 3.49 11.17
N LEU A 196 -2.63 3.20 10.79
CA LEU A 196 -3.79 3.37 11.65
C LEU A 196 -4.79 2.24 11.38
N GLU A 197 -4.96 1.36 12.36
CA GLU A 197 -5.99 0.33 12.32
C GLU A 197 -7.34 0.96 12.69
N VAL A 198 -8.34 0.85 11.82
CA VAL A 198 -9.63 1.51 12.01
C VAL A 198 -10.80 0.55 11.74
N VAL A 199 -11.96 0.91 12.29
CA VAL A 199 -13.23 0.27 11.94
C VAL A 199 -13.67 0.69 10.53
N PRO A 200 -14.45 -0.14 9.81
CA PRO A 200 -14.84 0.14 8.42
C PRO A 200 -15.59 1.46 8.26
N SER A 201 -16.42 1.86 9.22
CA SER A 201 -17.16 3.13 9.17
C SER A 201 -16.26 4.36 9.07
N VAL A 202 -15.11 4.37 9.75
CA VAL A 202 -14.13 5.46 9.66
C VAL A 202 -13.43 5.45 8.30
N ALA A 203 -13.07 4.27 7.80
CA ALA A 203 -12.45 4.16 6.48
C ALA A 203 -13.42 4.55 5.35
N LEU A 204 -14.71 4.23 5.46
CA LEU A 204 -15.75 4.67 4.53
C LEU A 204 -15.89 6.20 4.53
N GLU A 205 -15.75 6.85 5.69
CA GLU A 205 -15.72 8.32 5.77
C GLU A 205 -14.51 8.91 5.03
N VAL A 206 -13.32 8.33 5.23
CA VAL A 206 -12.08 8.72 4.53
C VAL A 206 -12.26 8.63 3.02
N PHE A 207 -12.88 7.56 2.52
CA PHE A 207 -13.07 7.31 1.09
C PHE A 207 -14.48 7.63 0.56
N SER A 208 -15.19 8.55 1.22
CA SER A 208 -16.58 8.94 0.88
C SER A 208 -16.80 9.42 -0.56
N HIS A 209 -15.76 9.87 -1.25
CA HIS A 209 -15.79 10.38 -2.63
C HIS A 209 -15.51 9.31 -3.71
N SER A 210 -15.01 8.12 -3.37
CA SER A 210 -14.74 7.04 -4.33
C SER A 210 -15.56 5.81 -3.97
N ARG A 211 -16.48 5.46 -4.87
CA ARG A 211 -17.30 4.26 -4.72
C ARG A 211 -16.45 2.99 -4.78
N PHE A 212 -15.45 2.95 -5.67
CA PHE A 212 -14.53 1.83 -5.74
C PHE A 212 -13.83 1.56 -4.40
N LYS A 213 -13.31 2.62 -3.77
CA LYS A 213 -12.61 2.50 -2.49
C LYS A 213 -13.55 2.09 -1.35
N GLN A 214 -14.82 2.47 -1.39
CA GLN A 214 -15.81 2.01 -0.41
C GLN A 214 -16.04 0.49 -0.53
N GLU A 215 -16.23 0.00 -1.76
CA GLU A 215 -16.35 -1.45 -2.01
C GLU A 215 -15.06 -2.20 -1.60
N GLU A 216 -13.88 -1.60 -1.83
CA GLU A 216 -12.59 -2.15 -1.39
C GLU A 216 -12.47 -2.23 0.15
N VAL A 217 -12.96 -1.21 0.87
CA VAL A 217 -12.98 -1.19 2.34
C VAL A 217 -13.87 -2.31 2.89
N GLU A 218 -15.07 -2.47 2.33
CA GLU A 218 -16.02 -3.51 2.75
C GLU A 218 -15.44 -4.91 2.50
N GLN A 219 -14.84 -5.13 1.33
CA GLN A 219 -14.21 -6.41 0.99
C GLN A 219 -13.05 -6.74 1.94
N LYS A 220 -12.15 -5.79 2.21
CA LYS A 220 -11.01 -6.00 3.11
C LYS A 220 -11.45 -6.22 4.55
N ALA A 221 -12.47 -5.48 5.01
CA ALA A 221 -13.05 -5.68 6.33
C ALA A 221 -13.64 -7.09 6.49
N ALA A 222 -14.31 -7.61 5.46
CA ALA A 222 -14.88 -8.96 5.48
C ALA A 222 -13.82 -10.08 5.47
N GLN A 223 -12.66 -9.83 4.86
CA GLN A 223 -11.54 -10.79 4.82
C GLN A 223 -10.72 -10.82 6.11
N ASN A 224 -10.67 -9.69 6.84
CA ASN A 224 -9.90 -9.60 8.08
C ASN A 224 -10.69 -10.22 9.25
N PRO A 225 -10.15 -11.23 9.98
CA PRO A 225 -10.81 -11.82 11.14
C PRO A 225 -11.20 -10.81 12.23
N LYS A 226 -10.46 -9.71 12.36
CA LYS A 226 -10.76 -8.63 13.34
C LYS A 226 -11.86 -7.68 12.87
N GLY A 227 -12.29 -7.77 11.60
CA GLY A 227 -13.25 -6.85 11.00
C GLY A 227 -12.73 -5.40 10.83
N THR A 228 -11.42 -5.20 10.98
CA THR A 228 -10.74 -3.90 10.88
C THR A 228 -10.03 -3.74 9.55
N VAL A 229 -9.68 -2.50 9.21
CA VAL A 229 -8.89 -2.18 8.02
C VAL A 229 -7.69 -1.31 8.37
N MET A 230 -6.59 -1.48 7.63
CA MET A 230 -5.35 -0.74 7.85
C MET A 230 -5.22 0.44 6.88
N LEU A 231 -5.26 1.65 7.45
CA LEU A 231 -4.94 2.88 6.75
C LEU A 231 -3.47 3.24 6.94
N TYR A 232 -2.88 3.85 5.92
CA TYR A 232 -1.54 4.42 5.99
C TYR A 232 -1.57 5.87 5.56
N ARG A 233 -0.90 6.74 6.32
CA ARG A 233 -0.63 8.13 5.93
C ARG A 233 0.84 8.30 5.59
N CYS A 234 1.12 8.95 4.46
CA CYS A 234 2.44 9.37 4.02
C CYS A 234 2.36 10.84 3.61
N GLY A 235 2.90 11.73 4.45
CA GLY A 235 2.73 13.18 4.27
C GLY A 235 1.24 13.57 4.31
N ASP A 236 0.72 14.06 3.20
CA ASP A 236 -0.67 14.49 3.02
C ASP A 236 -1.55 13.43 2.30
N HIS A 237 -1.01 12.25 2.00
CA HIS A 237 -1.74 11.21 1.29
C HIS A 237 -2.12 10.07 2.24
N VAL A 238 -3.40 9.71 2.25
CA VAL A 238 -3.96 8.59 3.01
C VAL A 238 -4.43 7.50 2.04
N LEU A 239 -4.00 6.27 2.28
CA LEU A 239 -4.29 5.11 1.46
C LEU A 239 -4.70 3.89 2.29
N LEU A 240 -5.35 2.94 1.61
CA LEU A 240 -5.74 1.65 2.15
C LEU A 240 -4.73 0.58 1.68
N SER A 241 -4.15 -0.18 2.61
CA SER A 241 -3.21 -1.26 2.28
C SER A 241 -3.76 -2.62 2.71
N GLY A 242 -3.45 -3.67 1.94
CA GLY A 242 -3.77 -5.06 2.32
C GLY A 242 -2.79 -5.67 3.32
N GLY A 243 -1.67 -4.99 3.59
CA GLY A 243 -0.65 -5.48 4.52
C GLY A 243 0.37 -4.41 4.94
N PRO A 244 1.34 -4.77 5.78
CA PRO A 244 2.26 -3.82 6.40
C PRO A 244 3.25 -3.20 5.40
N LEU A 245 3.40 -1.87 5.44
CA LEU A 245 4.38 -1.15 4.63
C LEU A 245 5.73 -1.05 5.37
N VAL A 246 6.80 -0.76 4.62
CA VAL A 246 8.12 -0.49 5.21
C VAL A 246 8.08 0.78 6.06
N ALA A 247 9.10 1.01 6.88
CA ALA A 247 9.11 2.11 7.83
C ALA A 247 8.91 3.51 7.19
N ARG A 248 9.67 3.82 6.14
CA ARG A 248 9.74 5.16 5.54
C ARG A 248 10.07 5.11 4.05
N THR A 249 9.74 6.16 3.31
CA THR A 249 9.99 6.25 1.87
C THR A 249 11.47 6.23 1.51
N GLY A 250 12.37 6.76 2.35
CA GLY A 250 13.81 6.78 2.10
C GLY A 250 14.50 5.42 2.20
N LEU A 251 13.78 4.35 2.58
CA LEU A 251 14.28 2.99 2.41
C LEU A 251 14.35 2.58 0.93
N CYS A 252 13.54 3.19 0.07
CA CYS A 252 13.64 3.05 -1.38
C CYS A 252 14.78 3.95 -1.87
N SER A 253 15.72 3.42 -2.65
CA SER A 253 16.87 4.21 -3.14
C SER A 253 16.83 4.37 -4.66
N GLN A 254 16.98 3.28 -5.40
CA GLN A 254 16.80 3.31 -6.85
C GLN A 254 15.32 3.08 -7.13
N PHE A 255 14.66 3.97 -7.87
CA PHE A 255 13.23 3.86 -8.20
C PHE A 255 13.00 4.37 -9.62
N GLU A 256 12.26 3.61 -10.43
CA GLU A 256 11.94 3.99 -11.81
C GLU A 256 10.58 3.46 -12.22
N VAL A 257 9.76 4.33 -12.81
CA VAL A 257 8.49 3.97 -13.45
C VAL A 257 8.82 3.57 -14.89
N THR A 258 8.61 2.30 -15.23
CA THR A 258 9.10 1.70 -16.47
C THR A 258 8.07 1.69 -17.58
N ALA A 259 6.79 1.44 -17.25
CA ALA A 259 5.74 1.31 -18.25
C ALA A 259 4.34 1.61 -17.68
N LEU A 260 3.41 1.94 -18.59
CA LEU A 260 1.97 1.96 -18.33
C LEU A 260 1.30 1.12 -19.41
N HIS A 261 0.67 0.02 -19.03
CA HIS A 261 0.01 -0.89 -19.96
C HIS A 261 -1.50 -0.75 -19.85
N SER A 262 -2.22 -0.83 -20.97
CA SER A 262 -3.67 -0.98 -20.95
C SER A 262 -4.04 -2.43 -20.67
N LEU A 263 -4.89 -2.67 -19.67
CA LEU A 263 -5.44 -3.99 -19.34
C LEU A 263 -6.79 -4.27 -20.01
N GLY A 264 -7.40 -3.24 -20.61
CA GLY A 264 -8.73 -3.31 -21.22
C GLY A 264 -9.82 -2.65 -20.36
N GLN A 265 -11.04 -2.68 -20.88
CA GLN A 265 -12.21 -2.10 -20.22
C GLN A 265 -12.64 -2.96 -19.02
N GLY A 266 -12.92 -2.31 -17.91
CA GLY A 266 -13.46 -2.90 -16.69
C GLY A 266 -14.68 -2.13 -16.17
N PRO A 267 -15.21 -2.51 -14.99
CA PRO A 267 -16.41 -1.88 -14.42
C PRO A 267 -16.23 -0.39 -14.13
N TRP A 268 -14.99 0.06 -13.92
CA TRP A 268 -14.62 1.43 -13.55
C TRP A 268 -13.95 2.19 -14.71
N GLY A 269 -14.12 1.72 -15.94
CA GLY A 269 -13.56 2.30 -17.16
C GLY A 269 -12.31 1.58 -17.65
N LEU A 270 -11.45 2.28 -18.39
CA LEU A 270 -10.25 1.70 -18.97
C LEU A 270 -9.18 1.47 -17.89
N HIS A 271 -8.96 0.21 -17.53
CA HIS A 271 -7.97 -0.16 -16.52
C HIS A 271 -6.56 -0.09 -17.14
N ARG A 272 -5.66 0.59 -16.44
CA ARG A 272 -4.24 0.68 -16.79
C ARG A 272 -3.38 0.18 -15.65
N ARG A 273 -2.27 -0.47 -15.99
CA ARG A 273 -1.28 -0.96 -15.04
C ARG A 273 0.00 -0.17 -15.18
N ALA A 274 0.28 0.67 -14.19
CA ALA A 274 1.55 1.35 -14.07
C ALA A 274 2.55 0.39 -13.40
N GLN A 275 3.74 0.26 -13.99
CA GLN A 275 4.79 -0.62 -13.52
C GLN A 275 6.07 0.14 -13.25
N GLY A 276 6.82 -0.37 -12.28
CA GLY A 276 8.13 0.16 -11.97
C GLY A 276 9.01 -0.87 -11.29
N VAL A 277 10.28 -0.51 -11.15
CA VAL A 277 11.30 -1.29 -10.46
C VAL A 277 11.97 -0.42 -9.43
N SER A 278 12.31 -1.02 -8.28
CA SER A 278 13.01 -0.32 -7.22
C SER A 278 13.91 -1.26 -6.43
N LEU A 279 14.99 -0.70 -5.89
CA LEU A 279 15.91 -1.38 -4.98
C LEU A 279 16.11 -0.57 -3.70
N PRO A 280 16.16 -1.25 -2.54
CA PRO A 280 16.29 -0.59 -1.26
C PRO A 280 17.69 -0.01 -1.08
N LEU A 281 17.82 0.98 -0.20
CA LEU A 281 19.08 1.66 0.13
C LEU A 281 20.20 0.69 0.52
N GLN A 282 19.85 -0.42 1.17
CA GLN A 282 20.79 -1.42 1.66
C GLN A 282 21.32 -2.37 0.57
N LEU A 283 20.68 -2.42 -0.60
CA LEU A 283 21.00 -3.33 -1.71
C LEU A 283 21.07 -2.57 -3.05
N PRO A 284 21.97 -1.58 -3.20
CA PRO A 284 22.12 -0.84 -4.45
C PRO A 284 22.68 -1.75 -5.55
N ALA A 285 22.14 -1.63 -6.76
CA ALA A 285 22.67 -2.32 -7.93
C ALA A 285 23.60 -1.42 -8.74
N HIS A 286 24.66 -2.02 -9.27
CA HIS A 286 25.51 -1.40 -10.28
C HIS A 286 24.69 -1.05 -11.53
N HIS A 287 25.05 0.03 -12.23
CA HIS A 287 24.28 0.58 -13.35
C HIS A 287 23.98 -0.45 -14.47
N MET A 288 24.90 -1.39 -14.74
CA MET A 288 24.67 -2.46 -15.73
C MET A 288 23.57 -3.44 -15.29
N VAL A 289 23.54 -3.79 -14.01
CA VAL A 289 22.51 -4.66 -13.44
C VAL A 289 21.18 -3.93 -13.42
N TRP A 290 21.19 -2.66 -12.98
CA TRP A 290 20.00 -1.80 -13.00
C TRP A 290 19.35 -1.74 -14.39
N ARG A 291 20.15 -1.52 -15.45
CA ARG A 291 19.65 -1.50 -16.84
C ARG A 291 18.94 -2.79 -17.22
N LYS A 292 19.46 -3.96 -16.82
CA LYS A 292 18.81 -5.25 -17.09
C LYS A 292 17.51 -5.42 -16.32
N LEU A 293 17.47 -4.98 -15.06
CA LEU A 293 16.26 -5.01 -14.24
C LEU A 293 15.18 -4.09 -14.83
N ARG A 294 15.55 -2.88 -15.24
CA ARG A 294 14.66 -1.94 -15.94
C ARG A 294 14.06 -2.55 -17.20
N GLN A 295 14.88 -3.10 -18.10
CA GLN A 295 14.40 -3.75 -19.34
C GLN A 295 13.43 -4.90 -19.09
N ARG A 296 13.61 -5.64 -17.98
CA ARG A 296 12.68 -6.68 -17.58
C ARG A 296 11.35 -6.10 -17.10
N ALA A 297 11.40 -5.02 -16.32
CA ALA A 297 10.22 -4.36 -15.74
C ALA A 297 9.40 -3.54 -16.76
N GLU A 298 9.88 -3.34 -17.99
CA GLU A 298 9.10 -2.77 -19.10
C GLU A 298 8.08 -3.77 -19.69
N LYS A 299 8.24 -5.06 -19.39
CA LYS A 299 7.33 -6.10 -19.88
C LYS A 299 6.13 -6.22 -18.94
N LEU A 300 4.93 -6.22 -19.51
CA LEU A 300 3.68 -6.37 -18.76
C LEU A 300 3.72 -7.58 -17.83
N VAL A 301 3.80 -7.29 -16.53
CA VAL A 301 3.56 -8.29 -15.49
C VAL A 301 2.07 -8.65 -15.43
N ARG A 302 1.77 -9.89 -15.83
CA ARG A 302 0.44 -10.49 -15.70
C ARG A 302 0.35 -11.20 -14.36
N THR A 303 -0.52 -10.71 -13.50
CA THR A 303 -0.96 -11.44 -12.31
C THR A 303 -2.15 -12.30 -12.72
N THR A 304 -2.06 -13.61 -12.55
CA THR A 304 -3.25 -14.46 -12.60
C THR A 304 -4.15 -14.04 -11.45
N ASN A 305 -5.16 -13.21 -11.74
CA ASN A 305 -6.15 -12.82 -10.75
C ASN A 305 -6.85 -14.09 -10.24
N VAL A 306 -6.61 -14.41 -8.97
CA VAL A 306 -7.35 -15.43 -8.20
C VAL A 306 -8.82 -14.99 -7.99
N HIS A 307 -9.21 -13.78 -8.40
CA HIS A 307 -10.55 -13.23 -8.22
C HIS A 307 -11.49 -13.32 -9.45
N LEU A 308 -11.15 -14.10 -10.48
CA LEU A 308 -12.07 -14.36 -11.62
C LEU A 308 -12.52 -15.82 -11.75
N THR A 309 -12.17 -16.72 -10.82
CA THR A 309 -12.47 -18.16 -10.95
C THR A 309 -13.76 -18.62 -10.26
N HIS A 310 -14.56 -17.75 -9.64
CA HIS A 310 -15.82 -18.16 -9.01
C HIS A 310 -17.08 -18.05 -9.90
N SER A 311 -16.97 -17.57 -11.14
CA SER A 311 -18.12 -17.51 -12.06
C SER A 311 -18.10 -18.55 -13.20
N SER A 312 -16.96 -19.19 -13.50
CA SER A 312 -16.86 -20.15 -14.61
C SER A 312 -16.89 -21.63 -14.20
N HIS A 313 -16.65 -21.97 -12.93
CA HIS A 313 -16.72 -23.38 -12.49
C HIS A 313 -18.10 -23.86 -12.03
N SER A 314 -19.10 -22.98 -11.89
CA SER A 314 -20.47 -23.40 -11.54
C SER A 314 -21.30 -23.80 -12.77
N SER A 315 -21.00 -23.25 -13.94
CA SER A 315 -21.70 -23.56 -15.19
C SER A 315 -21.27 -24.91 -15.79
N ASP A 316 -19.99 -25.25 -15.69
CA ASP A 316 -19.47 -26.48 -16.32
C ASP A 316 -19.85 -27.75 -15.53
N ILE A 317 -19.88 -27.67 -14.20
CA ILE A 317 -20.29 -28.82 -13.35
C ILE A 317 -21.79 -29.12 -13.52
N LYS A 318 -22.64 -28.10 -13.75
CA LYS A 318 -24.06 -28.31 -14.04
C LYS A 318 -24.32 -28.85 -15.44
N ALA A 319 -23.51 -28.47 -16.44
CA ALA A 319 -23.63 -28.99 -17.80
C ALA A 319 -23.20 -30.47 -17.90
N GLU A 320 -22.15 -30.87 -17.18
CA GLU A 320 -21.66 -32.26 -17.13
C GLU A 320 -22.66 -33.19 -16.40
N ALA A 321 -23.25 -32.71 -15.29
CA ALA A 321 -24.26 -33.46 -14.53
C ALA A 321 -25.58 -33.65 -15.30
N HIS A 322 -25.94 -32.70 -16.18
CA HIS A 322 -27.15 -32.82 -16.98
C HIS A 322 -26.99 -33.75 -18.21
N ARG A 323 -25.77 -33.89 -18.75
CA ARG A 323 -25.46 -34.89 -19.79
C ARG A 323 -25.48 -36.32 -19.25
N ARG A 324 -24.98 -36.56 -18.03
CA ARG A 324 -24.97 -37.91 -17.44
C ARG A 324 -26.36 -38.42 -17.03
N ARG A 325 -27.32 -37.53 -16.75
CA ARG A 325 -28.72 -37.91 -16.45
C ARG A 325 -29.60 -38.21 -17.67
N ARG A 326 -29.13 -37.93 -18.89
CA ARG A 326 -29.86 -38.26 -20.13
C ARG A 326 -29.35 -39.52 -20.83
N SER A 327 -28.36 -40.20 -20.25
CA SER A 327 -27.75 -41.41 -20.82
C SER A 327 -27.89 -42.65 -19.91
N CYS A 328 -28.82 -42.62 -18.95
CA CYS A 328 -29.31 -43.80 -18.22
C CYS A 328 -30.82 -43.91 -18.45
#